data_AF-A0A929F596-F1
#
_entry.id   AF-A0A929F596-F1
#
_cell.length_a   1.000
_cell.length_b   1.000
_cell.length_c   1.000
_cell.angle_alpha   90.00
_cell.angle_beta   90.00
_cell.angle_gamma   90.00
#
_symmetry.space_group_name_H-M   'P 1'
#
loop_
_entity.id
_entity.type
_entity.pdbx_description
1 polymer ?
#
loop_
_entity_poly.entity_id
_entity_poly.type
_entity_poly.pdbx_seq_one_letter_code
_entity_poly.pdbx_strand_id
1 'polypeptide(L)'
;GDNSWIGRGYALRKSVLLEPNNDDLAQHHADILERAGKIDEAMEYYARALRLNPYNARVLIRYSLLLVSAGDYDRALYLDKRGRELQGYPAFRVRFGVALLRNQWQVARDILDQASHPMPQVMKDVLRTVVNALETPELRYIAMERMRELSSLEIPGKLNFIYLYGGLLEANDLVFESLAAAAPDVNFWFTLFWQPETTALLSDPRLHQYFEDVGLMEYWQVFGPPDACILEPTFSCGVKTES
;
A
#
# COMPACT_ATOMS: atom_id res chain seq x y z
N GLY A 1 -15.18 22.69 9.55
CA GLY A 1 -13.78 22.50 9.13
C GLY A 1 -13.81 21.55 7.97
N ASP A 2 -13.26 21.95 6.84
CA ASP A 2 -13.30 21.16 5.62
C ASP A 2 -12.47 19.87 5.81
N ASN A 3 -13.13 18.71 5.72
CA ASN A 3 -12.51 17.39 5.83
C ASN A 3 -12.04 16.88 4.45
N SER A 4 -11.99 17.76 3.44
CA SER A 4 -11.39 17.46 2.14
C SER A 4 -9.90 17.15 2.26
N TRP A 5 -9.37 16.45 1.26
CA TRP A 5 -7.92 16.25 1.11
C TRP A 5 -7.15 17.57 1.14
N ILE A 6 -7.71 18.62 0.51
CA ILE A 6 -7.11 19.95 0.42
C ILE A 6 -7.01 20.59 1.81
N GLY A 7 -8.11 20.60 2.56
CA GLY A 7 -8.16 21.16 3.91
C GLY A 7 -7.15 20.48 4.84
N ARG A 8 -7.08 19.15 4.80
CA ARG A 8 -6.10 18.36 5.56
C ARG A 8 -4.65 18.67 5.15
N GLY A 9 -4.39 18.80 3.84
CA GLY A 9 -3.08 19.16 3.31
C GLY A 9 -2.57 20.50 3.83
N TYR A 10 -3.40 21.55 3.75
CA TYR A 10 -3.04 22.88 4.26
C TYR A 10 -2.81 22.91 5.78
N ALA A 11 -3.74 22.31 6.55
CA ALA A 11 -3.65 22.28 8.00
C ALA A 11 -2.33 21.62 8.44
N LEU A 12 -1.96 20.51 7.81
CA LEU A 12 -0.79 19.75 8.21
C LEU A 12 0.53 20.40 7.78
N ARG A 13 0.59 20.98 6.57
CA ARG A 13 1.76 21.80 6.15
C ARG A 13 2.00 22.94 7.14
N LYS A 14 0.94 23.62 7.59
CA LYS A 14 1.04 24.69 8.59
C LYS A 14 1.55 24.16 9.94
N SER A 15 0.99 23.06 10.44
CA SER A 15 1.39 22.50 11.73
C SER A 15 2.86 22.06 11.76
N VAL A 16 3.35 21.42 10.70
CA VAL A 16 4.76 21.00 10.58
C VAL A 16 5.73 22.19 10.58
N LEU A 17 5.32 23.34 10.01
CA LEU A 17 6.12 24.56 10.04
C LEU A 17 6.17 25.21 11.42
N LEU A 18 5.07 25.13 12.19
CA LEU A 18 4.99 25.67 13.54
C LEU A 18 5.75 24.81 14.55
N GLU A 19 5.74 23.49 14.36
CA GLU A 19 6.36 22.52 15.26
C GLU A 19 7.29 21.55 14.51
N PRO A 20 8.45 22.02 14.03
CA PRO A 20 9.34 21.22 13.20
C PRO A 20 9.99 20.03 13.92
N ASN A 21 9.99 20.00 15.25
CA ASN A 21 10.61 18.93 16.03
C ASN A 21 9.60 17.98 16.68
N ASN A 22 8.38 17.92 16.14
CA ASN A 22 7.32 17.04 16.59
C ASN A 22 7.26 15.79 15.67
N ASP A 23 7.60 14.61 16.20
CA ASP A 23 7.61 13.36 15.44
C ASP A 23 6.21 12.92 15.02
N ASP A 24 5.20 13.16 15.85
CA ASP A 24 3.81 12.87 15.51
C ASP A 24 3.36 13.71 14.31
N LEU A 25 3.65 15.01 14.29
CA LEU A 25 3.29 15.87 13.14
C LEU A 25 4.05 15.47 11.87
N ALA A 26 5.33 15.11 11.98
CA ALA A 26 6.09 14.57 10.86
C ALA A 26 5.49 13.25 10.34
N GLN A 27 5.09 12.34 11.23
CA GLN A 27 4.42 11.10 10.86
C GLN A 27 3.08 11.37 10.16
N HIS A 28 2.21 12.19 10.73
CA HIS A 28 0.91 12.48 10.12
C HIS A 28 1.11 13.09 8.74
N HIS A 29 2.11 13.96 8.57
CA HIS A 29 2.41 14.57 7.28
C HIS A 29 2.85 13.54 6.24
N ALA A 30 3.72 12.62 6.63
CA ALA A 30 4.08 11.47 5.82
C ALA A 30 2.85 10.62 5.46
N ASP A 31 1.95 10.33 6.41
CA ASP A 31 0.73 9.53 6.16
C ASP A 31 -0.20 10.20 5.11
N ILE A 32 -0.29 11.54 5.07
CA ILE A 32 -1.07 12.25 4.05
C ILE A 32 -0.36 12.21 2.69
N LEU A 33 0.95 12.49 2.65
CA LEU A 33 1.76 12.44 1.44
C LEU A 33 1.73 11.05 0.80
N GLU A 34 1.89 10.02 1.64
CA GLU A 34 1.80 8.61 1.29
C GLU A 34 0.45 8.31 0.60
N ARG A 35 -0.66 8.72 1.23
CA ARG A 35 -2.01 8.52 0.66
C ARG A 35 -2.23 9.28 -0.65
N ALA A 36 -1.59 10.43 -0.80
CA ALA A 36 -1.63 11.23 -2.02
C ALA A 36 -0.68 10.72 -3.12
N GLY A 37 0.10 9.66 -2.89
CA GLY A 37 1.06 9.12 -3.85
C GLY A 37 2.34 9.95 -4.01
N LYS A 38 2.62 10.85 -3.05
CA LYS A 38 3.87 11.59 -2.90
C LYS A 38 4.85 10.76 -2.05
N ILE A 39 5.29 9.63 -2.60
CA ILE A 39 6.08 8.60 -1.92
C ILE A 39 7.47 9.14 -1.54
N ASP A 40 8.13 9.86 -2.43
CA ASP A 40 9.47 10.40 -2.18
C ASP A 40 9.44 11.36 -0.98
N GLU A 41 8.51 12.33 -0.98
CA GLU A 41 8.33 13.27 0.14
C GLU A 41 7.88 12.54 1.42
N ALA A 42 6.98 11.54 1.33
CA ALA A 42 6.54 10.77 2.48
C ALA A 42 7.71 10.04 3.17
N MET A 43 8.62 9.45 2.38
CA MET A 43 9.83 8.79 2.90
C MET A 43 10.74 9.76 3.66
N GLU A 44 10.90 11.00 3.19
CA GLU A 44 11.68 12.03 3.90
C GLU A 44 11.08 12.35 5.27
N TYR A 45 9.75 12.49 5.33
CA TYR A 45 9.04 12.81 6.58
C TYR A 45 9.00 11.63 7.55
N TYR A 46 8.87 10.39 7.07
CA TYR A 46 9.04 9.22 7.94
C TYR A 46 10.47 9.11 8.48
N ALA A 47 11.49 9.33 7.64
CA ALA A 47 12.87 9.35 8.09
C ALA A 47 13.10 10.45 9.14
N ARG A 48 12.48 11.62 8.98
CA ARG A 48 12.50 12.70 9.99
C ARG A 48 11.82 12.27 11.29
N ALA A 49 10.63 11.68 11.22
CA ALA A 49 9.92 11.18 12.39
C ALA A 49 10.77 10.16 13.17
N LEU A 50 11.47 9.25 12.48
CA LEU A 50 12.40 8.30 13.14
C LEU A 50 13.66 8.94 13.70
N ARG A 51 14.17 10.04 13.13
CA ARG A 51 15.28 10.79 13.73
C ARG A 51 14.87 11.44 15.05
N LEU A 52 13.64 11.94 15.13
CA LEU A 52 13.07 12.55 16.32
C LEU A 52 12.68 11.49 17.38
N ASN A 53 12.06 10.39 16.94
CA ASN A 53 11.65 9.28 17.77
C ASN A 53 11.99 7.92 17.13
N PRO A 54 13.16 7.34 17.47
CA PRO A 54 13.60 6.07 16.90
C PRO A 54 12.77 4.85 17.30
N TYR A 55 11.84 4.99 18.25
CA TYR A 55 11.04 3.90 18.83
C TYR A 55 9.57 3.94 18.38
N ASN A 56 9.21 4.83 17.46
CA ASN A 56 7.87 4.86 16.90
C ASN A 56 7.66 3.65 15.96
N ALA A 57 7.09 2.57 16.51
CA ALA A 57 6.85 1.33 15.78
C ALA A 57 5.94 1.51 14.56
N ARG A 58 4.96 2.42 14.63
CA ARG A 58 4.08 2.72 13.50
C ARG A 58 4.87 3.31 12.34
N VAL A 59 5.74 4.29 12.61
CA VAL A 59 6.62 4.87 11.59
C VAL A 59 7.58 3.83 11.02
N LEU A 60 8.18 2.98 11.87
CA LEU A 60 9.06 1.90 11.40
C LEU A 60 8.36 0.97 10.40
N ILE A 61 7.09 0.60 10.65
CA ILE A 61 6.32 -0.27 9.75
C ILE A 61 5.81 0.46 8.50
N ARG A 62 5.38 1.72 8.60
CA ARG A 62 4.99 2.52 7.43
C ARG A 62 6.17 2.72 6.49
N TYR A 63 7.30 3.13 7.06
CA TYR A 63 8.47 3.41 6.27
C TYR A 63 9.05 2.15 5.63
N SER A 64 9.01 1.01 6.32
CA SER A 64 9.43 -0.25 5.71
C SER A 64 8.56 -0.65 4.51
N LEU A 65 7.24 -0.41 4.56
CA LEU A 65 6.36 -0.66 3.41
C LEU A 65 6.71 0.22 2.20
N LEU A 66 7.03 1.51 2.41
CA LEU A 66 7.48 2.37 1.32
C LEU A 66 8.84 1.98 0.77
N LEU A 67 9.75 1.50 1.62
CA LEU A 67 11.04 0.96 1.19
C LEU A 67 10.88 -0.30 0.33
N VAL A 68 9.84 -1.13 0.55
CA VAL A 68 9.50 -2.23 -0.37
C VAL A 68 9.14 -1.67 -1.75
N SER A 69 8.31 -0.64 -1.82
CA SER A 69 7.91 0.00 -3.09
C SER A 69 9.09 0.61 -3.83
N ALA A 70 10.04 1.17 -3.09
CA ALA A 70 11.28 1.74 -3.62
C ALA A 70 12.37 0.69 -3.94
N GLY A 71 12.10 -0.61 -3.71
CA GLY A 71 13.07 -1.69 -3.98
C GLY A 71 14.18 -1.87 -2.93
N ASP A 72 14.22 -1.04 -1.86
CA ASP A 72 15.19 -1.15 -0.76
C ASP A 72 14.74 -2.20 0.27
N TYR A 73 14.68 -3.45 -0.19
CA TYR A 73 14.15 -4.58 0.58
C TYR A 73 14.93 -4.88 1.87
N ASP A 74 16.24 -4.66 1.86
CA ASP A 74 17.07 -4.97 3.03
C ASP A 74 16.83 -3.97 4.16
N ARG A 75 16.71 -2.67 3.86
CA ARG A 75 16.29 -1.69 4.86
C ARG A 75 14.84 -1.90 5.28
N ALA A 76 13.95 -2.27 4.35
CA ALA A 76 12.57 -2.60 4.68
C ALA A 76 12.49 -3.73 5.73
N LEU A 77 13.20 -4.85 5.51
CA LEU A 77 13.25 -5.98 6.45
C LEU A 77 13.90 -5.60 7.79
N TYR A 78 14.91 -4.72 7.78
CA TYR A 78 15.53 -4.22 9.01
C TYR A 78 14.56 -3.38 9.85
N LEU A 79 13.86 -2.42 9.25
CA LEU A 79 12.89 -1.58 9.95
C LEU A 79 11.66 -2.37 10.40
N ASP A 80 11.18 -3.32 9.57
CA ASP A 80 10.13 -4.28 9.94
C ASP A 80 10.50 -5.04 11.22
N LYS A 81 11.72 -5.60 11.27
CA LYS A 81 12.20 -6.33 12.44
C LYS A 81 12.19 -5.45 13.69
N ARG A 82 12.72 -4.23 13.60
CA ARG A 82 12.71 -3.28 14.71
C ARG A 82 11.30 -2.92 15.17
N GLY A 83 10.38 -2.65 14.23
CA GLY A 83 8.99 -2.32 14.56
C GLY A 83 8.26 -3.45 15.28
N ARG A 84 8.47 -4.70 14.83
CA ARG A 84 7.91 -5.90 15.47
C ARG A 84 8.43 -6.13 16.88
N GLU A 85 9.71 -5.90 17.12
CA GLU A 85 10.33 -6.01 18.45
C GLU A 85 9.76 -4.98 19.44
N LEU A 86 9.30 -3.83 18.97
CA LEU A 86 8.79 -2.74 19.82
C LEU A 86 7.30 -2.80 20.15
N GLN A 87 6.44 -3.25 19.23
CA GLN A 87 4.98 -3.24 19.46
C GLN A 87 4.25 -4.55 19.16
N GLY A 88 4.93 -5.64 18.82
CA GLY A 88 4.24 -6.88 18.47
C GLY A 88 3.25 -6.72 17.30
N TYR A 89 3.36 -5.61 16.55
CA TYR A 89 2.46 -5.29 15.44
C TYR A 89 2.75 -6.26 14.30
N PRO A 90 1.77 -7.01 13.78
CA PRO A 90 2.05 -8.08 12.82
C PRO A 90 2.35 -7.51 11.44
N ALA A 91 3.60 -7.16 11.20
CA ALA A 91 4.10 -6.76 9.90
C ALA A 91 4.45 -7.98 9.04
N PHE A 92 3.47 -8.87 8.88
CA PHE A 92 3.52 -9.98 7.93
C PHE A 92 3.75 -9.44 6.50
N ARG A 93 3.09 -8.32 6.17
CA ARG A 93 3.08 -7.75 4.81
C ARG A 93 4.46 -7.45 4.26
N VAL A 94 5.36 -6.84 5.04
CA VAL A 94 6.71 -6.49 4.56
C VAL A 94 7.49 -7.74 4.24
N ARG A 95 7.59 -8.68 5.20
CA ARG A 95 8.35 -9.92 5.00
C ARG A 95 7.77 -10.79 3.89
N PHE A 96 6.45 -10.93 3.85
CA PHE A 96 5.77 -11.71 2.83
C PHE A 96 5.90 -11.08 1.45
N GLY A 97 5.64 -9.77 1.31
CA GLY A 97 5.80 -9.04 0.05
C GLY A 97 7.22 -9.12 -0.49
N VAL A 98 8.23 -8.89 0.35
CA VAL A 98 9.64 -9.06 -0.05
C VAL A 98 9.96 -10.49 -0.47
N ALA A 99 9.41 -11.51 0.21
CA ALA A 99 9.61 -12.91 -0.19
C ALA A 99 8.98 -13.20 -1.56
N LEU A 100 7.79 -12.67 -1.84
CA LEU A 100 7.16 -12.78 -3.17
C LEU A 100 8.00 -12.09 -4.24
N LEU A 101 8.41 -10.84 -4.01
CA LEU A 101 9.20 -10.04 -4.96
C LEU A 101 10.59 -10.64 -5.24
N ARG A 102 11.17 -11.35 -4.28
CA ARG A 102 12.44 -12.07 -4.43
C ARG A 102 12.27 -13.50 -4.94
N ASN A 103 11.06 -13.91 -5.35
CA ASN A 103 10.73 -15.27 -5.78
C ASN A 103 11.09 -16.36 -4.75
N GLN A 104 11.01 -16.03 -3.46
CA GLN A 104 11.32 -16.92 -2.35
C GLN A 104 10.07 -17.67 -1.89
N TRP A 105 9.53 -18.54 -2.75
CA TRP A 105 8.22 -19.18 -2.57
C TRP A 105 8.11 -19.98 -1.27
N GLN A 106 9.14 -20.76 -0.94
CA GLN A 106 9.13 -21.52 0.30
C GLN A 106 9.17 -20.61 1.53
N VAL A 107 9.97 -19.54 1.50
CA VAL A 107 10.01 -18.54 2.59
C VAL A 107 8.64 -17.87 2.74
N ALA A 108 7.97 -17.53 1.64
CA ALA A 108 6.63 -16.96 1.66
C ALA A 108 5.61 -17.90 2.33
N ARG A 109 5.67 -19.20 2.04
CA ARG A 109 4.84 -20.24 2.72
C ARG A 109 5.15 -20.35 4.20
N ASP A 110 6.43 -20.38 4.57
CA ASP A 110 6.85 -20.48 5.98
C ASP A 110 6.37 -19.25 6.78
N ILE A 111 6.41 -18.05 6.18
CA ILE A 111 5.88 -16.83 6.80
C ILE A 111 4.36 -16.93 7.00
N LEU A 112 3.61 -17.50 6.04
CA LEU A 112 2.16 -17.74 6.19
C LEU A 112 1.85 -18.71 7.34
N ASP A 113 2.64 -19.77 7.45
CA ASP A 113 2.52 -20.77 8.53
C ASP A 113 2.77 -20.15 9.90
N GLN A 114 3.78 -19.28 9.99
CA GLN A 114 4.17 -18.59 11.22
C GLN A 114 3.30 -17.36 11.54
N ALA A 115 2.38 -16.95 10.65
CA ALA A 115 1.56 -15.77 10.86
C ALA A 115 0.60 -15.99 12.04
N SER A 116 0.96 -15.43 13.19
CA SER A 116 0.30 -15.61 14.49
C SER A 116 -0.87 -14.65 14.75
N HIS A 117 -1.15 -13.70 13.84
CA HIS A 117 -2.26 -12.73 13.97
C HIS A 117 -3.61 -13.38 13.59
N PRO A 118 -4.79 -12.89 14.05
CA PRO A 118 -6.13 -13.15 13.51
C PRO A 118 -6.31 -12.77 12.02
N MET A 119 -5.42 -13.22 11.15
CA MET A 119 -5.75 -13.37 9.75
C MET A 119 -6.70 -14.57 9.65
N PRO A 120 -7.94 -14.40 9.15
CA PRO A 120 -8.87 -15.50 8.95
C PRO A 120 -8.23 -16.60 8.11
N GLN A 121 -8.50 -17.87 8.44
CA GLN A 121 -7.90 -19.01 7.75
C GLN A 121 -8.16 -18.96 6.24
N VAL A 122 -9.36 -18.55 5.83
CA VAL A 122 -9.71 -18.34 4.42
C VAL A 122 -8.77 -17.37 3.70
N MET A 123 -8.30 -16.30 4.35
CA MET A 123 -7.32 -15.39 3.76
C MET A 123 -5.94 -16.05 3.63
N LYS A 124 -5.52 -16.84 4.62
CA LYS A 124 -4.27 -17.61 4.54
C LYS A 124 -4.31 -18.61 3.38
N ASP A 125 -5.44 -19.29 3.20
CA ASP A 125 -5.62 -20.28 2.14
C ASP A 125 -5.57 -19.61 0.75
N VAL A 126 -6.21 -18.44 0.61
CA VAL A 126 -6.10 -17.64 -0.62
C VAL A 126 -4.65 -17.16 -0.84
N LEU A 127 -3.91 -16.75 0.19
CA LEU A 127 -2.50 -16.39 0.01
C LEU A 127 -1.65 -17.57 -0.45
N ARG A 128 -1.93 -18.79 0.02
CA ARG A 128 -1.23 -19.97 -0.48
C ARG A 128 -1.48 -20.19 -1.96
N THR A 129 -2.72 -19.99 -2.43
CA THR A 129 -3.01 -20.12 -3.87
C THR A 129 -2.33 -19.01 -4.67
N VAL A 130 -2.20 -17.80 -4.13
CA VAL A 130 -1.39 -16.73 -4.73
C VAL A 130 0.08 -17.15 -4.87
N VAL A 131 0.72 -17.63 -3.79
CA VAL A 131 2.11 -18.09 -3.85
C VAL A 131 2.28 -19.18 -4.90
N ASN A 132 1.36 -20.16 -4.93
CA ASN A 132 1.40 -21.24 -5.91
C ASN A 132 1.22 -20.74 -7.35
N ALA A 133 0.36 -19.74 -7.58
CA ALA A 133 0.15 -19.14 -8.89
C ALA A 133 1.35 -18.30 -9.37
N LEU A 134 2.07 -17.65 -8.44
CA LEU A 134 3.30 -16.92 -8.76
C LEU A 134 4.47 -17.87 -9.05
N GLU A 135 4.57 -19.00 -8.34
CA GLU A 135 5.56 -20.04 -8.62
C GLU A 135 5.23 -20.86 -9.89
N THR A 136 3.95 -21.12 -10.14
CA THR A 136 3.44 -21.96 -11.23
C THR A 136 2.26 -21.25 -11.92
N PRO A 137 2.52 -20.48 -12.99
CA PRO A 137 1.52 -19.63 -13.64
C PRO A 137 0.24 -20.34 -14.11
N GLU A 138 0.31 -21.64 -14.40
CA GLU A 138 -0.84 -22.47 -14.78
C GLU A 138 -1.89 -22.56 -13.66
N LEU A 139 -1.50 -22.28 -12.41
CA LEU A 139 -2.40 -22.27 -11.25
C LEU A 139 -3.08 -20.92 -11.01
N ARG A 140 -2.81 -19.90 -11.85
CA ARG A 140 -3.38 -18.54 -11.70
C ARG A 140 -4.91 -18.54 -11.60
N TYR A 141 -5.59 -19.37 -12.39
CA TYR A 141 -7.05 -19.45 -12.37
C TYR A 141 -7.59 -19.90 -10.99
N ILE A 142 -6.89 -20.80 -10.29
CA ILE A 142 -7.27 -21.27 -8.96
C ILE A 142 -7.19 -20.11 -7.96
N ALA A 143 -6.12 -19.31 -8.03
CA ALA A 143 -5.97 -18.16 -7.16
C ALA A 143 -7.06 -17.12 -7.41
N MET A 144 -7.39 -16.85 -8.67
CA MET A 144 -8.46 -15.91 -9.05
C MET A 144 -9.84 -16.37 -8.55
N GLU A 145 -10.19 -17.65 -8.72
CA GLU A 145 -11.46 -18.20 -8.20
C GLU A 145 -11.56 -18.06 -6.68
N ARG A 146 -10.49 -18.41 -5.95
CA ARG A 146 -10.46 -18.24 -4.48
C ARG A 146 -10.58 -16.79 -4.04
N MET A 147 -9.98 -15.85 -4.78
CA MET A 147 -10.16 -14.42 -4.48
C MET A 147 -11.58 -13.94 -4.76
N ARG A 148 -12.25 -14.46 -5.79
CA ARG A 148 -13.66 -14.17 -6.07
C ARG A 148 -14.58 -14.72 -4.98
N GLU A 149 -14.29 -15.90 -4.46
CA GLU A 149 -14.97 -16.42 -3.27
C GLU A 149 -14.77 -15.46 -2.08
N LEU A 150 -13.52 -15.04 -1.82
CA LEU A 150 -13.20 -14.10 -0.75
C LEU A 150 -13.92 -12.74 -0.90
N SER A 151 -14.06 -12.22 -2.12
CA SER A 151 -14.71 -10.93 -2.37
C SER A 151 -16.19 -10.94 -1.99
N SER A 152 -16.85 -12.10 -2.03
CA SER A 152 -18.25 -12.28 -1.59
C SER A 152 -18.44 -12.29 -0.07
N LEU A 153 -17.38 -12.51 0.72
CA LEU A 153 -17.48 -12.68 2.18
C LEU A 153 -17.41 -11.36 2.94
N GLU A 154 -18.08 -11.22 4.08
CA GLU A 154 -18.01 -10.03 4.93
C GLU A 154 -16.78 -10.06 5.86
N ILE A 155 -15.58 -9.95 5.29
CA ILE A 155 -14.33 -9.99 6.05
C ILE A 155 -13.65 -8.60 6.08
N PRO A 156 -13.36 -8.04 7.27
CA PRO A 156 -12.62 -6.80 7.40
C PRO A 156 -11.26 -6.86 6.69
N GLY A 157 -10.92 -5.81 5.95
CA GLY A 157 -9.64 -5.70 5.25
C GLY A 157 -9.51 -6.53 3.97
N LYS A 158 -10.54 -7.29 3.55
CA LYS A 158 -10.52 -8.07 2.29
C LYS A 158 -10.20 -7.24 1.05
N LEU A 159 -10.62 -5.97 1.02
CA LEU A 159 -10.42 -5.14 -0.16
C LEU A 159 -8.94 -4.81 -0.40
N ASN A 160 -8.19 -4.51 0.66
CA ASN A 160 -6.73 -4.31 0.57
C ASN A 160 -6.01 -5.58 0.10
N PHE A 161 -6.53 -6.73 0.50
CA PHE A 161 -6.02 -8.03 0.07
C PHE A 161 -6.26 -8.27 -1.42
N ILE A 162 -7.52 -8.14 -1.86
CA ILE A 162 -7.92 -8.36 -3.26
C ILE A 162 -7.16 -7.39 -4.17
N TYR A 163 -7.02 -6.14 -3.75
CA TYR A 163 -6.30 -5.15 -4.52
C TYR A 163 -4.82 -5.53 -4.72
N LEU A 164 -4.08 -5.77 -3.64
CA LEU A 164 -2.64 -6.05 -3.72
C LEU A 164 -2.35 -7.34 -4.50
N TYR A 165 -3.00 -8.44 -4.11
CA TYR A 165 -2.70 -9.74 -4.71
C TYR A 165 -3.43 -9.96 -6.03
N GLY A 166 -4.55 -9.27 -6.27
CA GLY A 166 -5.20 -9.23 -7.58
C GLY A 166 -4.33 -8.49 -8.60
N GLY A 167 -3.67 -7.38 -8.21
CA GLY A 167 -2.68 -6.70 -9.04
C GLY A 167 -1.51 -7.61 -9.43
N LEU A 168 -0.94 -8.32 -8.46
CA LEU A 168 0.12 -9.33 -8.70
C LEU A 168 -0.28 -10.43 -9.69
N LEU A 169 -1.56 -10.79 -9.74
CA LEU A 169 -2.09 -11.81 -10.64
C LEU A 169 -2.65 -11.22 -11.94
N GLU A 170 -2.54 -9.91 -12.14
CA GLU A 170 -3.13 -9.16 -13.27
C GLU A 170 -4.66 -9.35 -13.37
N ALA A 171 -5.32 -9.56 -12.23
CA ALA A 171 -6.76 -9.79 -12.12
C ALA A 171 -7.55 -8.47 -12.04
N ASN A 172 -7.29 -7.53 -12.97
CA ASN A 172 -7.82 -6.16 -12.92
C ASN A 172 -9.35 -6.13 -12.77
N ASP A 173 -10.09 -6.96 -13.51
CA ASP A 173 -11.55 -6.97 -13.45
C ASP A 173 -12.08 -7.29 -12.06
N LEU A 174 -11.51 -8.30 -11.39
CA LEU A 174 -11.88 -8.65 -10.02
C LEU A 174 -11.58 -7.49 -9.04
N VAL A 175 -10.46 -6.80 -9.24
CA VAL A 175 -10.08 -5.66 -8.41
C VAL A 175 -11.09 -4.53 -8.55
N PHE A 176 -11.44 -4.13 -9.78
CA PHE A 176 -12.39 -3.02 -10.00
C PHE A 176 -13.82 -3.40 -9.64
N GLU A 177 -14.26 -4.64 -9.87
CA GLU A 177 -15.54 -5.16 -9.36
C GLU A 177 -15.62 -5.01 -7.82
N SER A 178 -14.52 -5.35 -7.12
CA SER A 178 -14.45 -5.28 -5.67
C SER A 178 -14.40 -3.84 -5.14
N LEU A 179 -13.73 -2.93 -5.86
CA LEU A 179 -13.70 -1.50 -5.53
C LEU A 179 -15.09 -0.86 -5.71
N ALA A 180 -15.77 -1.14 -6.83
CA ALA A 180 -17.10 -0.60 -7.10
C ALA A 180 -18.16 -1.08 -6.09
N ALA A 181 -18.01 -2.30 -5.57
CA ALA A 181 -18.89 -2.85 -4.53
C ALA A 181 -18.62 -2.28 -3.12
N ALA A 182 -17.47 -1.62 -2.91
CA ALA A 182 -17.14 -1.02 -1.63
C ALA A 182 -17.71 0.40 -1.52
N ALA A 183 -18.37 0.71 -0.40
CA ALA A 183 -18.80 2.09 -0.13
C ALA A 183 -17.59 3.03 -0.09
N PRO A 184 -17.69 4.30 -0.56
CA PRO A 184 -16.56 5.23 -0.67
C PRO A 184 -15.90 5.65 0.67
N ASP A 185 -16.39 5.18 1.81
CA ASP A 185 -15.71 5.33 3.12
C ASP A 185 -14.61 4.29 3.31
N VAL A 186 -13.73 4.19 2.31
CA VAL A 186 -12.68 3.19 2.35
C VAL A 186 -11.50 3.79 3.10
N ASN A 187 -11.25 3.30 4.31
CA ASN A 187 -9.90 3.20 4.89
C ASN A 187 -9.02 2.28 4.00
N PHE A 188 -8.95 2.59 2.72
CA PHE A 188 -8.16 1.94 1.71
C PHE A 188 -6.73 2.39 1.89
N TRP A 189 -5.81 1.43 1.92
CA TRP A 189 -4.40 1.73 1.96
C TRP A 189 -3.97 2.14 0.54
N PHE A 190 -4.11 3.42 0.20
CA PHE A 190 -3.74 3.97 -1.11
C PHE A 190 -2.27 3.68 -1.47
N THR A 191 -1.41 3.42 -0.48
CA THR A 191 -0.05 2.91 -0.66
C THR A 191 0.04 1.70 -1.58
N LEU A 192 -1.01 0.88 -1.61
CA LEU A 192 -1.02 -0.32 -2.41
C LEU A 192 -1.02 0.01 -3.89
N PHE A 193 -1.57 1.15 -4.33
CA PHE A 193 -1.54 1.57 -5.74
C PHE A 193 -0.13 1.77 -6.27
N TRP A 194 0.78 2.20 -5.39
CA TRP A 194 2.12 2.64 -5.74
C TRP A 194 3.17 1.52 -5.59
N GLN A 195 2.74 0.27 -5.41
CA GLN A 195 3.64 -0.87 -5.34
C GLN A 195 4.03 -1.30 -6.77
N PRO A 196 5.28 -1.76 -7.00
CA PRO A 196 5.68 -2.32 -8.29
C PRO A 196 4.70 -3.39 -8.82
N GLU A 197 4.15 -4.18 -7.91
CA GLU A 197 3.17 -5.24 -8.13
C GLU A 197 1.86 -4.78 -8.76
N THR A 198 1.49 -3.51 -8.62
CA THR A 198 0.20 -2.97 -9.06
C THR A 198 0.33 -2.10 -10.31
N THR A 199 1.46 -2.18 -11.01
CA THR A 199 1.71 -1.46 -12.27
C THR A 199 0.62 -1.70 -13.32
N ALA A 200 0.17 -2.95 -13.45
CA ALA A 200 -0.91 -3.30 -14.38
C ALA A 200 -2.24 -2.64 -14.01
N LEU A 201 -2.49 -2.37 -12.72
CA LEU A 201 -3.65 -1.61 -12.25
C LEU A 201 -3.48 -0.11 -12.49
N LEU A 202 -2.25 0.42 -12.34
CA LEU A 202 -1.96 1.84 -12.57
C LEU A 202 -2.22 2.29 -14.02
N SER A 203 -2.09 1.36 -14.97
CA SER A 203 -2.33 1.64 -16.40
C SER A 203 -3.79 1.41 -16.83
N ASP A 204 -4.66 0.93 -15.93
CA ASP A 204 -6.07 0.64 -16.25
C ASP A 204 -6.91 1.94 -16.23
N PRO A 205 -7.67 2.25 -17.29
CA PRO A 205 -8.42 3.51 -17.39
C PRO A 205 -9.49 3.67 -16.30
N ARG A 206 -9.97 2.58 -15.69
CA ARG A 206 -10.93 2.63 -14.58
C ARG A 206 -10.35 3.26 -13.32
N LEU A 207 -9.03 3.28 -13.19
CA LEU A 207 -8.35 3.85 -12.04
C LEU A 207 -8.52 5.38 -11.96
N HIS A 208 -8.53 6.06 -13.10
CA HIS A 208 -8.79 7.50 -13.18
C HIS A 208 -10.14 7.84 -12.55
N GLN A 209 -11.20 7.14 -12.96
CA GLN A 209 -12.55 7.37 -12.43
C GLN A 209 -12.59 7.16 -10.91
N TYR A 210 -11.93 6.12 -10.42
CA TYR A 210 -11.84 5.87 -8.99
C TYR A 210 -11.20 7.04 -8.23
N PHE A 211 -10.13 7.65 -8.75
CA PHE A 211 -9.48 8.80 -8.13
C PHE A 211 -10.32 10.09 -8.16
N GLU A 212 -11.14 10.27 -9.19
CA GLU A 212 -12.16 11.33 -9.23
C GLU A 212 -13.20 11.12 -8.13
N ASP A 213 -13.74 9.91 -8.01
CA ASP A 213 -14.81 9.59 -7.07
C ASP A 213 -14.39 9.79 -5.60
N VAL A 214 -13.11 9.59 -5.28
CA VAL A 214 -12.55 9.79 -3.92
C VAL A 214 -11.96 11.20 -3.69
N GLY A 215 -12.07 12.10 -4.67
CA GLY A 215 -11.64 13.50 -4.58
C GLY A 215 -10.13 13.72 -4.55
N LEU A 216 -9.32 12.76 -5.05
CA LEU A 216 -7.86 12.91 -5.12
C LEU A 216 -7.42 13.78 -6.29
N MET A 217 -8.18 13.82 -7.37
CA MET A 217 -7.86 14.65 -8.54
C MET A 217 -7.76 16.14 -8.20
N GLU A 218 -8.69 16.66 -7.39
CA GLU A 218 -8.67 18.05 -6.92
C GLU A 218 -7.46 18.34 -6.03
N TYR A 219 -7.08 17.39 -5.17
CA TYR A 219 -5.89 17.51 -4.34
C TYR A 219 -4.62 17.62 -5.21
N TRP A 220 -4.51 16.78 -6.24
CA TRP A 220 -3.35 16.77 -7.13
C TRP A 220 -3.23 18.01 -8.01
N GLN A 221 -4.34 18.66 -8.36
CA GLN A 221 -4.28 19.96 -9.03
C GLN A 221 -3.66 21.06 -8.15
N VAL A 222 -3.83 20.98 -6.82
CA VAL A 222 -3.31 21.97 -5.86
C VAL A 222 -1.88 21.65 -5.41
N PHE A 223 -1.60 20.38 -5.08
CA PHE A 223 -0.34 19.95 -4.46
C PHE A 223 0.58 19.15 -5.40
N GLY A 224 0.17 18.98 -6.66
CA GLY A 224 0.87 18.22 -7.69
C GLY A 224 0.50 16.73 -7.71
N PRO A 225 0.73 16.03 -8.85
CA PRO A 225 0.39 14.63 -9.01
C PRO A 225 1.21 13.68 -8.13
N PRO A 226 0.76 12.43 -7.96
CA PRO A 226 1.60 11.34 -7.48
C PRO A 226 2.92 11.25 -8.26
N ASP A 227 3.96 10.72 -7.62
CA ASP A 227 5.30 10.63 -8.22
C ASP A 227 5.34 9.77 -9.50
N ALA A 228 4.38 8.84 -9.61
CA ALA A 228 4.20 7.92 -10.71
C ALA A 228 3.21 8.42 -11.78
N CYS A 229 2.67 9.64 -11.68
CA CYS A 229 1.60 10.11 -12.57
C CYS A 229 1.86 11.48 -13.18
N ILE A 230 1.25 11.72 -14.34
CA ILE A 230 1.22 13.00 -15.06
C ILE A 230 -0.25 13.41 -15.18
N LEU A 231 -0.59 14.67 -14.85
CA LEU A 231 -1.98 15.17 -14.95
C LEU A 231 -2.34 15.69 -16.35
N GLU A 232 -1.40 16.33 -17.02
CA GLU A 232 -1.64 17.11 -18.26
C GLU A 232 -0.68 16.65 -19.37
N PRO A 233 -1.14 16.58 -20.64
CA PRO A 233 -2.48 16.94 -21.15
C PRO A 233 -3.55 15.84 -20.96
N THR A 234 -3.15 14.65 -20.51
CA THR A 234 -4.04 13.54 -20.17
C THR A 234 -3.50 12.83 -18.95
N PHE A 235 -4.38 12.55 -17.98
CA PHE A 235 -3.99 11.80 -16.79
C PHE A 235 -3.45 10.43 -17.18
N SER A 236 -2.25 10.12 -16.72
CA SER A 236 -1.61 8.82 -16.92
C SER A 236 -0.72 8.50 -15.73
N CYS A 237 -0.68 7.22 -15.34
CA CYS A 237 0.20 6.72 -14.29
C CYS A 237 1.06 5.57 -14.83
N GLY A 238 2.28 5.45 -14.33
CA GLY A 238 3.22 4.40 -14.68
C GLY A 238 4.42 4.38 -13.75
N VAL A 239 5.15 3.26 -13.71
CA VAL A 239 6.36 3.16 -12.89
C VAL A 239 7.43 4.09 -13.43
N LYS A 240 8.13 4.81 -12.55
CA LYS A 240 9.42 5.45 -12.89
C LYS A 240 10.37 4.33 -13.34
N THR A 241 10.53 4.13 -14.64
CA THR A 241 11.64 3.31 -15.13
C THR A 241 12.92 4.06 -14.82
N GLU A 242 13.82 3.48 -14.04
CA GLU A 242 15.17 4.02 -13.86
C GLU A 242 15.76 4.30 -15.25
N SER A 243 16.12 5.56 -15.50
CA SER A 243 16.89 6.00 -16.66
C SER A 243 18.38 5.79 -16.42
#